data_AF-A0A4D7DYI3-F1
#
_entry.id   AF-A0A4D7DYI3-F1
#
_cell.length_a   1.000
_cell.length_b   1.000
_cell.length_c   1.000
_cell.angle_alpha   90.00
_cell.angle_beta   90.00
_cell.angle_gamma   90.00
#
_symmetry.space_group_name_H-M   'P 1'
#
loop_
_entity.id
_entity.type
_entity.pdbx_description
1 polymer ?
#
loop_
_entity_poly.entity_id
_entity_poly.type
_entity_poly.pdbx_seq_one_letter_code
_entity_poly.pdbx_strand_id
1 'polypeptide(L)'
;MNAGSYIISASGLSSDNYAISYKDGALEIYAKAILVKADDISKTYGDVADLTYFVTDIPTEVYSRVITSNADDIANLSYSVEGLVEGDVLSGSLSSTGNTASAGVGTYVIEKGTLANSNYIISFEGANLTVTPAKLTVAANDASKTYDGKAYTGGNGVTFSGFVNGEDASVLNGGVDYGGTAQKAVEAGTYTITVDGYGSKNYTIDYRPGTLTVGHAPAATYTPRPSNTFQASTQPTLVPVSLAQLVQYSANSSAANDGAMTTENPQFSNAVCFLGPNFAISCSGN
;
A
#
# COMPACT_ATOMS: atom_id res chain seq x y z
N MET A 1 -13.54 31.36 -43.20
CA MET A 1 -12.52 30.97 -44.20
C MET A 1 -11.26 30.63 -43.43
N ASN A 2 -10.51 29.63 -43.89
CA ASN A 2 -9.26 29.26 -43.25
C ASN A 2 -8.21 30.37 -43.42
N ALA A 3 -7.19 30.37 -42.57
CA ALA A 3 -6.03 31.20 -42.81
C ALA A 3 -5.33 30.76 -44.10
N GLY A 4 -4.89 31.72 -44.91
CA GLY A 4 -4.30 31.43 -46.21
C GLY A 4 -4.37 32.60 -47.19
N SER A 5 -3.79 32.39 -48.36
CA SER A 5 -3.82 33.34 -49.47
C SER A 5 -4.83 32.89 -50.52
N TYR A 6 -5.67 33.82 -50.96
CA TYR A 6 -6.78 33.59 -51.86
C TYR A 6 -6.69 34.57 -53.02
N ILE A 7 -6.91 34.07 -54.24
CA ILE A 7 -7.02 34.91 -55.43
C ILE A 7 -8.48 35.34 -55.59
N ILE A 8 -8.69 36.64 -55.81
CA ILE A 8 -10.00 37.21 -56.12
C ILE A 8 -9.99 37.61 -57.60
N SER A 9 -10.69 36.83 -58.42
CA SER A 9 -10.82 37.11 -59.84
C SER A 9 -12.11 37.89 -60.13
N ALA A 10 -11.96 39.08 -60.71
CA ALA A 10 -13.10 39.86 -61.20
C ALA A 10 -13.53 39.37 -62.58
N SER A 11 -14.85 39.27 -62.80
CA SER A 11 -15.44 38.90 -64.10
C SER A 11 -16.85 39.46 -64.23
N GLY A 12 -17.45 39.33 -65.43
CA GLY A 12 -18.89 39.54 -65.63
C GLY A 12 -19.34 40.88 -66.23
N LEU A 13 -18.43 41.83 -66.49
CA LEU A 13 -18.74 43.05 -67.24
C LEU A 13 -18.43 42.88 -68.74
N SER A 14 -19.32 43.42 -69.57
CA SER A 14 -19.15 43.55 -71.02
C SER A 14 -19.46 44.97 -71.47
N SER A 15 -18.77 45.45 -72.52
CA SER A 15 -19.00 46.75 -73.14
C SER A 15 -18.84 46.65 -74.65
N ASP A 16 -19.78 47.23 -75.39
CA ASP A 16 -19.74 47.24 -76.85
C ASP A 16 -18.63 48.15 -77.40
N ASN A 17 -18.16 49.10 -76.60
CA ASN A 17 -17.24 50.16 -77.03
C ASN A 17 -15.82 50.02 -76.45
N TYR A 18 -15.59 49.15 -75.46
CA TYR A 18 -14.31 49.01 -74.78
C TYR A 18 -13.94 47.55 -74.49
N ALA A 19 -12.67 47.20 -74.69
CA ALA A 19 -12.11 45.97 -74.16
C ALA A 19 -11.89 46.10 -72.65
N ILE A 20 -12.56 45.26 -71.86
CA ILE A 20 -12.41 45.22 -70.40
C ILE A 20 -11.38 44.15 -70.06
N SER A 21 -10.32 44.54 -69.36
CA SER A 21 -9.35 43.63 -68.75
C SER A 21 -9.50 43.63 -67.23
N TYR A 22 -9.40 42.45 -66.65
CA TYR A 22 -9.39 42.27 -65.20
C TYR A 22 -7.98 41.97 -64.74
N LYS A 23 -7.65 42.46 -63.55
CA LYS A 23 -6.48 42.04 -62.81
C LYS A 23 -6.96 41.33 -61.56
N ASP A 24 -6.42 40.14 -61.32
CA ASP A 24 -6.70 39.42 -60.08
C ASP A 24 -6.24 40.22 -58.87
N GLY A 25 -7.10 40.27 -57.86
CA GLY A 25 -6.77 40.72 -56.51
C GLY A 25 -6.27 39.56 -55.64
N ALA A 26 -5.69 39.89 -54.50
CA ALA A 26 -5.30 38.92 -53.48
C ALA A 26 -5.97 39.25 -52.15
N LEU A 27 -6.45 38.22 -51.45
CA LEU A 27 -6.93 38.27 -50.08
C LEU A 27 -6.03 37.38 -49.22
N GLU A 28 -5.42 37.96 -48.20
CA GLU A 28 -4.65 37.23 -47.21
C GLU A 28 -5.44 37.19 -45.91
N ILE A 29 -5.71 35.99 -45.41
CA ILE A 29 -6.35 35.76 -44.12
C ILE A 29 -5.27 35.25 -43.17
N TYR A 30 -4.93 36.05 -42.17
CA TYR A 30 -3.96 35.68 -41.14
C TYR A 30 -4.58 34.73 -40.11
N ALA A 31 -3.75 33.84 -39.56
CA ALA A 31 -4.15 32.98 -38.46
C ALA A 31 -4.46 33.80 -37.20
N LYS A 32 -5.54 33.45 -36.49
CA LYS A 32 -5.96 34.10 -35.24
C LYS A 32 -5.02 33.69 -34.10
N ALA A 33 -4.56 34.63 -33.28
CA ALA A 33 -3.75 34.31 -32.12
C ALA A 33 -4.63 33.87 -30.94
N ILE A 34 -4.28 32.75 -30.29
CA ILE A 34 -4.98 32.19 -29.11
C ILE A 34 -3.98 31.78 -28.03
N LEU A 35 -4.44 31.78 -26.78
CA LEU A 35 -3.72 31.23 -25.63
C LEU A 35 -4.36 29.89 -25.26
N VAL A 36 -3.54 28.84 -25.28
CA VAL A 36 -3.88 27.54 -24.70
C VAL A 36 -3.21 27.43 -23.33
N LYS A 37 -3.99 27.19 -22.29
CA LYS A 37 -3.48 26.99 -20.94
C LYS A 37 -3.81 25.57 -20.48
N ALA A 38 -2.76 24.83 -20.14
CA ALA A 38 -2.93 23.51 -19.53
C ALA A 38 -3.45 23.65 -18.10
N ASP A 39 -4.18 22.64 -17.64
CA ASP A 39 -4.62 22.56 -16.25
C ASP A 39 -3.58 21.85 -15.38
N ASP A 40 -3.39 22.32 -14.14
CA ASP A 40 -2.69 21.52 -13.14
C ASP A 40 -3.51 20.27 -12.83
N ILE A 41 -2.85 19.12 -12.81
CA ILE A 41 -3.51 17.83 -12.61
C ILE A 41 -2.69 16.96 -11.67
N SER A 42 -3.37 16.08 -10.94
CA SER A 42 -2.74 15.07 -10.10
C SER A 42 -3.21 13.69 -10.50
N LYS A 43 -2.31 12.71 -10.43
CA LYS A 43 -2.61 11.29 -10.58
C LYS A 43 -1.91 10.46 -9.52
N THR A 44 -2.32 9.20 -9.37
CA THR A 44 -1.61 8.24 -8.53
C THR A 44 -0.60 7.46 -9.36
N TYR A 45 0.51 7.04 -8.75
CA TYR A 45 1.45 6.10 -9.36
C TYR A 45 0.72 4.84 -9.85
N GLY A 46 0.97 4.42 -11.09
CA GLY A 46 0.23 3.33 -11.75
C GLY A 46 -0.95 3.77 -12.63
N ASP A 47 -1.43 5.01 -12.49
CA ASP A 47 -2.50 5.54 -13.34
C ASP A 47 -1.94 6.28 -14.55
N VAL A 48 -2.75 6.42 -15.60
CA VAL A 48 -2.48 7.32 -16.73
C VAL A 48 -3.28 8.61 -16.52
N ALA A 49 -2.70 9.77 -16.85
CA ALA A 49 -3.39 11.05 -16.69
C ALA A 49 -3.96 11.54 -18.03
N ASP A 50 -5.23 11.91 -18.04
CA ASP A 50 -5.84 12.63 -19.15
C ASP A 50 -5.52 14.13 -19.02
N LEU A 51 -4.61 14.61 -19.87
CA LEU A 51 -4.19 16.02 -19.85
C LEU A 51 -5.28 16.90 -20.49
N THR A 52 -5.68 17.94 -19.77
CA THR A 52 -6.71 18.90 -20.24
C THR A 52 -6.12 20.29 -20.44
N TYR A 53 -6.83 21.09 -21.22
CA TYR A 53 -6.52 22.50 -21.44
C TYR A 53 -7.80 23.28 -21.69
N PHE A 54 -7.69 24.60 -21.51
CA PHE A 54 -8.68 25.53 -22.01
C PHE A 54 -8.05 26.52 -22.99
N VAL A 55 -8.87 27.04 -23.89
CA VAL A 55 -8.46 27.99 -24.93
C VAL A 55 -9.11 29.33 -24.65
N THR A 56 -8.32 30.38 -24.70
CA THR A 56 -8.78 31.76 -24.60
C THR A 56 -8.20 32.59 -25.74
N ASP A 57 -8.82 33.72 -26.01
CA ASP A 57 -8.19 34.71 -26.86
C ASP A 57 -7.01 35.34 -26.14
N ILE A 58 -5.94 35.61 -26.89
CA ILE A 58 -4.92 36.54 -26.38
C ILE A 58 -5.58 37.92 -26.35
N PRO A 59 -5.57 38.63 -25.21
CA PRO A 59 -6.01 40.03 -25.17
C PRO A 59 -5.20 40.79 -26.21
N THR A 60 -5.85 41.17 -27.31
CA THR A 60 -5.19 41.91 -28.37
C THR A 60 -5.05 43.34 -27.89
N GLU A 61 -3.86 43.72 -27.40
CA GLU A 61 -3.42 45.08 -27.64
C GLU A 61 -3.12 45.20 -29.14
N VAL A 62 -4.18 45.50 -29.90
CA VAL A 62 -4.20 46.07 -31.25
C VAL A 62 -3.28 45.38 -32.28
N TYR A 63 -3.85 44.48 -33.08
CA TYR A 63 -3.31 44.11 -34.39
C TYR A 63 -4.33 44.42 -35.49
N SER A 64 -4.70 45.70 -35.63
CA SER A 64 -5.40 46.17 -36.82
C SER A 64 -4.39 46.64 -37.86
N ARG A 65 -3.95 45.76 -38.76
CA ARG A 65 -3.39 46.22 -40.04
C ARG A 65 -4.43 46.04 -41.13
N VAL A 66 -5.19 47.09 -41.36
CA VAL A 66 -5.97 47.22 -42.58
C VAL A 66 -5.04 47.67 -43.69
N ILE A 67 -4.94 46.88 -44.76
CA ILE A 67 -4.53 47.37 -46.07
C ILE A 67 -5.75 47.21 -46.98
N THR A 68 -6.51 48.28 -47.16
CA THR A 68 -7.35 48.44 -48.36
C THR A 68 -6.99 49.77 -48.99
N SER A 69 -6.72 49.75 -50.30
CA SER A 69 -6.49 50.94 -51.12
C SER A 69 -7.82 51.63 -51.45
N ASN A 70 -8.63 51.95 -50.44
CA ASN A 70 -9.83 52.78 -50.50
C ASN A 70 -10.44 52.87 -49.09
N ALA A 71 -10.53 54.10 -48.58
CA ALA A 71 -10.46 54.44 -47.16
C ALA A 71 -11.82 54.64 -46.44
N ASP A 72 -12.90 53.94 -46.83
CA ASP A 72 -14.24 54.29 -46.31
C ASP A 72 -15.10 53.12 -45.76
N ASP A 73 -14.55 51.92 -45.56
CA ASP A 73 -15.33 50.77 -45.04
C ASP A 73 -14.66 50.04 -43.85
N ILE A 74 -13.90 50.76 -43.01
CA ILE A 74 -13.31 50.19 -41.79
C ILE A 74 -14.09 50.66 -40.56
N ALA A 75 -15.39 50.41 -40.55
CA ALA A 75 -16.21 50.62 -39.38
C ALA A 75 -16.81 49.29 -38.92
N ASN A 76 -16.16 48.74 -37.89
CA ASN A 76 -16.71 47.78 -36.94
C ASN A 76 -16.72 46.30 -37.38
N LEU A 77 -15.60 45.61 -37.11
CA LEU A 77 -15.61 44.16 -36.94
C LEU A 77 -15.09 43.83 -35.53
N SER A 78 -15.98 43.85 -34.56
CA SER A 78 -15.72 43.36 -33.21
C SER A 78 -16.26 41.94 -33.08
N TYR A 79 -15.40 40.93 -33.32
CA TYR A 79 -15.68 39.56 -32.92
C TYR A 79 -14.92 39.26 -31.64
N SER A 80 -15.59 39.46 -30.50
CA SER A 80 -15.25 38.75 -29.27
C SER A 80 -15.96 37.40 -29.36
N VAL A 81 -15.28 36.41 -29.95
CA VAL A 81 -15.59 35.00 -29.76
C VAL A 81 -14.43 34.49 -28.94
N GLU A 82 -14.63 34.32 -27.63
CA GLU A 82 -13.57 33.78 -26.76
C GLU A 82 -13.10 32.42 -27.32
N GLY A 83 -11.81 32.30 -27.63
CA GLY A 83 -11.19 31.05 -28.05
C GLY A 83 -11.37 30.73 -29.54
N LEU A 84 -11.72 29.47 -29.83
CA LEU A 84 -11.87 28.97 -31.20
C LEU A 84 -13.17 29.49 -31.83
N VAL A 85 -13.13 29.78 -33.13
CA VAL A 85 -14.32 30.06 -33.94
C VAL A 85 -15.19 28.80 -34.01
N GLU A 86 -16.51 28.95 -33.95
CA GLU A 86 -17.47 27.84 -33.89
C GLU A 86 -17.20 26.77 -34.98
N GLY A 87 -16.99 25.53 -34.54
CA GLY A 87 -16.67 24.39 -35.41
C GLY A 87 -15.18 24.11 -35.59
N ASP A 88 -14.28 25.03 -35.21
CA ASP A 88 -12.84 24.77 -35.21
C ASP A 88 -12.43 23.91 -34.00
N VAL A 89 -11.49 22.99 -34.24
CA VAL A 89 -10.95 22.09 -33.22
C VAL A 89 -9.43 22.08 -33.32
N LEU A 90 -8.73 22.06 -32.18
CA LEU A 90 -7.29 21.82 -32.16
C LEU A 90 -7.01 20.32 -32.37
N SER A 91 -6.02 20.02 -33.20
CA SER A 91 -5.55 18.64 -33.44
C SER A 91 -4.30 18.34 -32.61
N GLY A 92 -3.96 17.06 -32.46
CA GLY A 92 -2.82 16.63 -31.64
C GLY A 92 -3.15 16.60 -30.14
N SER A 93 -2.12 16.57 -29.30
CA SER A 93 -2.27 16.41 -27.85
C SER A 93 -1.20 17.16 -27.09
N LEU A 94 -1.52 17.52 -25.84
CA LEU A 94 -0.51 17.88 -24.85
C LEU A 94 0.40 16.68 -24.55
N SER A 95 1.56 16.95 -23.95
CA SER A 95 2.52 15.92 -23.54
C SER A 95 3.09 16.21 -22.16
N SER A 96 3.34 15.16 -21.39
CA SER A 96 4.14 15.23 -20.17
C SER A 96 4.82 13.90 -19.95
N THR A 97 6.07 13.92 -19.49
CA THR A 97 6.78 12.70 -19.06
C THR A 97 6.16 12.07 -17.82
N GLY A 98 5.34 12.80 -17.08
CA GLY A 98 4.56 12.28 -15.96
C GLY A 98 3.31 11.50 -16.36
N ASN A 99 2.90 11.50 -17.64
CA ASN A 99 1.60 10.96 -18.05
C ASN A 99 1.54 9.42 -17.91
N THR A 100 2.60 8.70 -18.25
CA THR A 100 2.61 7.23 -18.27
C THR A 100 2.41 6.61 -16.88
N ALA A 101 1.72 5.47 -16.79
CA ALA A 101 1.52 4.72 -15.54
C ALA A 101 2.81 4.40 -14.76
N SER A 102 3.94 4.31 -15.47
CA SER A 102 5.28 4.06 -14.94
C SER A 102 6.03 5.30 -14.44
N ALA A 103 5.51 6.52 -14.66
CA ALA A 103 6.14 7.74 -14.17
C ALA A 103 6.14 7.74 -12.63
N GLY A 104 7.33 7.81 -12.02
CA GLY A 104 7.50 7.80 -10.58
C GLY A 104 6.85 9.00 -9.86
N VAL A 105 6.82 8.94 -8.54
CA VAL A 105 6.31 10.05 -7.71
C VAL A 105 7.16 11.29 -7.91
N GLY A 106 6.51 12.41 -8.19
CA GLY A 106 7.18 13.66 -8.54
C GLY A 106 6.24 14.69 -9.14
N THR A 107 6.82 15.79 -9.61
CA THR A 107 6.11 16.84 -10.36
C THR A 107 6.74 16.94 -11.74
N TYR A 108 5.88 17.00 -12.76
CA TYR A 108 6.25 16.96 -14.17
C TYR A 108 5.61 18.14 -14.89
N VAL A 109 6.33 18.76 -15.80
CA VAL A 109 5.78 19.84 -16.63
C VAL A 109 4.85 19.25 -17.69
N ILE A 110 3.74 19.93 -17.95
CA ILE A 110 2.85 19.70 -19.08
C ILE A 110 3.25 20.67 -20.19
N GLU A 111 3.60 20.09 -21.33
CA GLU A 111 4.04 20.79 -22.53
C GLU A 111 2.96 20.74 -23.61
N LYS A 112 3.05 21.66 -24.57
CA LYS A 112 2.12 21.79 -25.70
C LYS A 112 2.00 20.50 -26.52
N GLY A 113 3.06 19.68 -26.52
CA GLY A 113 3.13 18.46 -27.32
C GLY A 113 2.91 18.75 -28.81
N THR A 114 1.99 18.00 -29.41
CA THR A 114 1.64 18.09 -30.83
C THR A 114 0.43 18.99 -31.11
N LEU A 115 -0.11 19.66 -30.09
CA LEU A 115 -1.33 20.44 -30.22
C LEU A 115 -1.18 21.55 -31.27
N ALA A 116 -2.01 21.55 -32.31
CA ALA A 116 -1.86 22.42 -33.48
C ALA A 116 -3.18 22.68 -34.23
N ASN A 117 -3.25 23.83 -34.90
CA ASN A 117 -4.25 24.17 -35.92
C ASN A 117 -3.69 25.26 -36.84
N SER A 118 -3.81 25.13 -38.16
CA SER A 118 -3.24 26.08 -39.13
C SER A 118 -3.95 27.44 -39.18
N ASN A 119 -5.21 27.50 -38.72
CA ASN A 119 -5.98 28.74 -38.62
C ASN A 119 -5.59 29.58 -37.39
N TYR A 120 -4.72 29.04 -36.51
CA TYR A 120 -4.39 29.68 -35.25
C TYR A 120 -2.88 29.74 -34.97
N ILE A 121 -2.42 30.88 -34.45
CA ILE A 121 -1.12 31.01 -33.80
C ILE A 121 -1.32 30.68 -32.32
N ILE A 122 -0.76 29.56 -31.88
CA ILE A 122 -0.96 29.05 -30.51
C ILE A 122 0.18 29.52 -29.60
N SER A 123 -0.13 30.43 -28.68
CA SER A 123 0.66 30.63 -27.46
C SER A 123 0.26 29.57 -26.44
N PHE A 124 1.23 28.96 -25.76
CA PHE A 124 0.96 27.90 -24.79
C PHE A 124 1.53 28.26 -23.42
N GLU A 125 0.69 28.17 -22.40
CA GLU A 125 1.06 28.24 -20.99
C GLU A 125 0.97 26.84 -20.39
N GLY A 126 2.11 26.30 -19.97
CA GLY A 126 2.20 24.98 -19.35
C GLY A 126 1.66 24.96 -17.92
N ALA A 127 1.47 23.75 -17.41
CA ALA A 127 1.05 23.49 -16.04
C ALA A 127 1.83 22.30 -15.47
N ASN A 128 1.51 21.88 -14.25
CA ASN A 128 2.16 20.76 -13.59
C ASN A 128 1.24 19.54 -13.50
N LEU A 129 1.81 18.37 -13.78
CA LEU A 129 1.26 17.07 -13.44
C LEU A 129 2.00 16.54 -12.19
N THR A 130 1.28 16.40 -11.09
CA THR A 130 1.79 15.80 -9.86
C THR A 130 1.44 14.31 -9.82
N VAL A 131 2.43 13.47 -9.54
CA VAL A 131 2.25 12.02 -9.31
C VAL A 131 2.39 11.73 -7.83
N THR A 132 1.32 11.26 -7.20
CA THR A 132 1.29 10.88 -5.78
C THR A 132 1.52 9.38 -5.58
N PRO A 133 2.08 8.94 -4.44
CA PRO A 133 2.32 7.51 -4.19
C PRO A 133 1.03 6.68 -4.24
N ALA A 134 1.13 5.46 -4.79
CA ALA A 134 0.07 4.46 -4.70
C ALA A 134 0.02 3.84 -3.29
N LYS A 135 -1.10 3.21 -2.95
CA LYS A 135 -1.20 2.48 -1.68
C LYS A 135 -0.70 1.04 -1.87
N LEU A 136 0.22 0.61 -1.01
CA LEU A 136 0.64 -0.80 -0.91
C LEU A 136 0.36 -1.32 0.49
N THR A 137 -0.32 -2.46 0.59
CA THR A 137 -0.56 -3.13 1.86
C THR A 137 0.46 -4.25 2.06
N VAL A 138 1.11 -4.27 3.22
CA VAL A 138 2.01 -5.35 3.64
C VAL A 138 1.43 -6.00 4.89
N ALA A 139 0.96 -7.23 4.78
CA ALA A 139 0.32 -7.96 5.87
C ALA A 139 1.24 -9.05 6.42
N ALA A 140 1.42 -9.12 7.73
CA ALA A 140 2.06 -10.27 8.37
C ALA A 140 1.14 -11.48 8.27
N ASN A 141 1.68 -12.63 7.86
CA ASN A 141 0.91 -13.86 7.85
C ASN A 141 0.72 -14.38 9.27
N ASP A 142 -0.45 -14.95 9.54
CA ASP A 142 -0.72 -15.67 10.78
C ASP A 142 0.23 -16.87 10.95
N ALA A 143 0.53 -17.21 12.20
CA ALA A 143 1.41 -18.29 12.57
C ALA A 143 0.79 -19.13 13.69
N SER A 144 1.20 -20.39 13.80
CA SER A 144 0.87 -21.21 14.96
C SER A 144 2.06 -22.08 15.39
N LYS A 145 2.13 -22.37 16.69
CA LYS A 145 3.04 -23.37 17.25
C LYS A 145 2.41 -24.06 18.44
N THR A 146 2.90 -25.25 18.77
CA THR A 146 2.60 -25.91 20.05
C THR A 146 3.57 -25.43 21.12
N TYR A 147 3.11 -25.31 22.37
CA TYR A 147 3.99 -25.02 23.50
C TYR A 147 5.14 -26.02 23.59
N ASP A 148 6.37 -25.50 23.54
CA ASP A 148 7.63 -26.23 23.59
C ASP A 148 8.63 -25.60 24.57
N GLY A 149 8.17 -24.63 25.38
CA GLY A 149 9.01 -23.86 26.30
C GLY A 149 9.98 -22.88 25.63
N LYS A 150 9.90 -22.65 24.31
CA LYS A 150 10.77 -21.74 23.58
C LYS A 150 10.05 -20.49 23.12
N ALA A 151 10.74 -19.37 23.22
CA ALA A 151 10.30 -18.07 22.71
C ALA A 151 10.07 -18.10 21.19
N TYR A 152 8.98 -17.48 20.73
CA TYR A 152 8.77 -17.18 19.32
C TYR A 152 9.63 -15.99 18.88
N THR A 153 10.24 -16.09 17.70
CA THR A 153 11.06 -15.03 17.10
C THR A 153 10.80 -14.95 15.60
N GLY A 154 10.59 -13.75 15.08
CA GLY A 154 10.33 -13.51 13.65
C GLY A 154 8.84 -13.55 13.30
N GLY A 155 8.51 -14.17 12.16
CA GLY A 155 7.15 -14.24 11.64
C GLY A 155 6.97 -15.36 10.62
N ASN A 156 5.78 -15.46 10.01
CA ASN A 156 5.44 -16.49 9.01
C ASN A 156 5.41 -15.96 7.56
N GLY A 157 6.28 -15.00 7.26
CA GLY A 157 6.26 -14.28 5.99
C GLY A 157 5.25 -13.13 5.97
N VAL A 158 5.24 -12.42 4.85
CA VAL A 158 4.32 -11.33 4.55
C VAL A 158 3.61 -11.55 3.23
N THR A 159 2.43 -10.96 3.08
CA THR A 159 1.71 -10.85 1.82
C THR A 159 1.60 -9.40 1.40
N PHE A 160 1.73 -9.16 0.09
CA PHE A 160 1.65 -7.84 -0.51
C PHE A 160 0.39 -7.72 -1.37
N SER A 161 -0.27 -6.57 -1.31
CA SER A 161 -1.37 -6.24 -2.22
C SER A 161 -1.38 -4.77 -2.55
N GLY A 162 -1.61 -4.44 -3.83
CA GLY A 162 -1.61 -3.06 -4.33
C GLY A 162 -0.41 -2.66 -5.19
N PHE A 163 0.48 -3.59 -5.55
CA PHE A 163 1.46 -3.31 -6.61
C PHE A 163 0.74 -2.99 -7.93
N VAL A 164 1.24 -1.98 -8.62
CA VAL A 164 0.80 -1.55 -9.95
C VAL A 164 1.87 -1.89 -10.99
N ASN A 165 1.59 -1.68 -12.27
CA ASN A 165 2.57 -1.85 -13.36
C ASN A 165 3.19 -3.27 -13.47
N GLY A 166 2.58 -4.30 -12.90
CA GLY A 166 3.13 -5.65 -12.86
C GLY A 166 4.36 -5.79 -11.95
N GLU A 167 4.52 -4.88 -10.99
CA GLU A 167 5.63 -4.86 -10.05
C GLU A 167 5.47 -5.91 -8.93
N ASP A 168 6.57 -6.16 -8.23
CA ASP A 168 6.65 -7.02 -7.05
C ASP A 168 7.55 -6.41 -5.97
N ALA A 169 7.86 -7.17 -4.91
CA ALA A 169 8.65 -6.70 -3.78
C ALA A 169 10.07 -6.20 -4.14
N SER A 170 10.58 -6.47 -5.35
CA SER A 170 11.89 -5.97 -5.81
C SER A 170 11.95 -4.45 -5.96
N VAL A 171 10.79 -3.76 -6.08
CA VAL A 171 10.73 -2.29 -6.16
C VAL A 171 10.75 -1.59 -4.80
N LEU A 172 10.73 -2.36 -3.71
CA LEU A 172 10.81 -1.84 -2.35
C LEU A 172 12.26 -1.78 -1.89
N ASN A 173 12.53 -0.84 -0.98
CA ASN A 173 13.79 -0.79 -0.24
C ASN A 173 13.57 -1.31 1.20
N GLY A 174 14.66 -1.69 1.86
CA GLY A 174 14.60 -2.25 3.21
C GLY A 174 14.22 -3.73 3.22
N GLY A 175 13.68 -4.20 4.34
CA GLY A 175 13.32 -5.59 4.55
C GLY A 175 12.29 -5.71 5.66
N VAL A 176 11.70 -6.89 5.79
CA VAL A 176 10.70 -7.12 6.84
C VAL A 176 11.34 -7.07 8.24
N ASP A 177 10.81 -6.21 9.09
CA ASP A 177 11.08 -6.18 10.52
C ASP A 177 9.85 -6.69 11.28
N TYR A 178 10.01 -7.79 12.03
CA TYR A 178 8.91 -8.41 12.77
C TYR A 178 8.89 -7.91 14.21
N GLY A 179 7.69 -7.47 14.64
CA GLY A 179 7.44 -6.98 15.99
C GLY A 179 6.18 -7.57 16.60
N GLY A 180 5.61 -6.82 17.53
CA GLY A 180 4.37 -7.15 18.22
C GLY A 180 4.57 -8.01 19.46
N THR A 181 3.47 -8.36 20.13
CA THR A 181 3.47 -9.16 21.36
C THR A 181 3.84 -10.62 21.11
N ALA A 182 3.87 -11.06 19.86
CA ALA A 182 4.33 -12.39 19.48
C ALA A 182 5.83 -12.57 19.71
N GLN A 183 6.63 -11.51 19.64
CA GLN A 183 8.06 -11.62 19.89
C GLN A 183 8.30 -11.99 21.35
N LYS A 184 9.05 -13.08 21.56
CA LYS A 184 9.36 -13.67 22.87
C LYS A 184 8.16 -14.34 23.56
N ALA A 185 7.03 -14.52 22.88
CA ALA A 185 5.91 -15.30 23.42
C ALA A 185 6.34 -16.77 23.63
N VAL A 186 6.04 -17.32 24.82
CA VAL A 186 6.33 -18.72 25.19
C VAL A 186 5.05 -19.45 25.55
N GLU A 187 4.23 -18.82 26.39
CA GLU A 187 3.02 -19.42 26.94
C GLU A 187 1.92 -19.64 25.90
N ALA A 188 1.00 -20.57 26.21
CA ALA A 188 -0.17 -20.78 25.40
C ALA A 188 -1.05 -19.51 25.37
N GLY A 189 -1.52 -19.13 24.18
CA GLY A 189 -2.28 -17.90 23.99
C GLY A 189 -2.26 -17.38 22.56
N THR A 190 -2.82 -16.18 22.38
CA THR A 190 -2.89 -15.47 21.11
C THR A 190 -2.10 -14.16 21.22
N TYR A 191 -1.22 -13.92 20.26
CA TYR A 191 -0.31 -12.79 20.24
C TYR A 191 -0.32 -12.11 18.88
N THR A 192 -0.02 -10.82 18.83
CA THR A 192 -0.02 -10.04 17.59
C THR A 192 1.37 -10.06 16.95
N ILE A 193 1.42 -10.34 15.66
CA ILE A 193 2.62 -10.20 14.82
C ILE A 193 2.48 -8.87 14.07
N THR A 194 3.36 -7.91 14.33
CA THR A 194 3.43 -6.68 13.52
C THR A 194 4.59 -6.76 12.54
N VAL A 195 4.52 -5.97 11.47
CA VAL A 195 5.56 -5.86 10.46
C VAL A 195 5.84 -4.41 10.14
N ASP A 196 7.11 -4.10 9.84
CA ASP A 196 7.59 -2.80 9.38
C ASP A 196 8.83 -3.01 8.47
N GLY A 197 9.57 -1.96 8.15
CA GLY A 197 10.93 -1.98 7.62
C GLY A 197 11.04 -1.86 6.10
N TYR A 198 9.92 -1.94 5.37
CA TYR A 198 9.89 -1.63 3.94
C TYR A 198 9.71 -0.12 3.69
N GLY A 199 10.27 0.36 2.59
CA GLY A 199 10.05 1.71 2.11
C GLY A 199 9.87 1.75 0.60
N SER A 200 9.26 2.83 0.12
CA SER A 200 9.22 3.17 -1.30
C SER A 200 8.97 4.66 -1.48
N LYS A 201 9.48 5.22 -2.58
CA LYS A 201 9.06 6.55 -3.04
C LYS A 201 7.71 6.51 -3.75
N ASN A 202 7.40 5.40 -4.41
CA ASN A 202 6.23 5.25 -5.26
C ASN A 202 5.02 4.69 -4.52
N TYR A 203 5.21 4.17 -3.30
CA TYR A 203 4.15 3.60 -2.49
C TYR A 203 4.11 4.19 -1.08
N THR A 204 2.92 4.55 -0.62
CA THR A 204 2.60 4.68 0.81
C THR A 204 2.25 3.29 1.35
N ILE A 205 3.06 2.80 2.28
CA ILE A 205 2.93 1.44 2.81
C ILE A 205 1.99 1.43 4.02
N ASP A 206 0.99 0.54 3.98
CA ASP A 206 0.02 0.27 5.03
C ASP A 206 0.29 -1.12 5.63
N TYR A 207 0.84 -1.15 6.85
CA TYR A 207 1.18 -2.40 7.53
C TYR A 207 -0.03 -2.99 8.24
N ARG A 208 -0.28 -4.29 8.00
CA ARG A 208 -1.36 -5.04 8.63
C ARG A 208 -0.81 -6.14 9.53
N PRO A 209 -1.23 -6.19 10.80
CA PRO A 209 -0.77 -7.22 11.70
C PRO A 209 -1.38 -8.57 11.36
N GLY A 210 -0.66 -9.62 11.73
CA GLY A 210 -1.14 -11.00 11.79
C GLY A 210 -1.18 -11.49 13.23
N THR A 211 -1.43 -12.78 13.40
CA THR A 211 -1.68 -13.41 14.68
C THR A 211 -0.81 -14.65 14.86
N LEU A 212 -0.11 -14.75 15.99
CA LEU A 212 0.50 -15.98 16.48
C LEU A 212 -0.46 -16.68 17.44
N THR A 213 -0.73 -17.96 17.21
CA THR A 213 -1.42 -18.83 18.19
C THR A 213 -0.45 -19.85 18.77
N VAL A 214 -0.23 -19.82 20.09
CA VAL A 214 0.52 -20.84 20.82
C VAL A 214 -0.48 -21.81 21.45
N GLY A 215 -0.53 -23.04 20.94
CA GLY A 215 -1.36 -24.11 21.48
C GLY A 215 -0.78 -24.71 22.76
N HIS A 216 -1.64 -25.36 23.55
CA HIS A 216 -1.22 -26.08 24.76
C HIS A 216 -0.27 -27.23 24.45
N ALA A 217 0.58 -27.59 25.41
CA ALA A 217 1.41 -28.78 25.33
C ALA A 217 0.53 -30.04 25.13
N PRO A 218 1.01 -31.06 24.41
CA PRO A 218 0.33 -32.35 24.38
C PRO A 218 0.16 -32.87 25.80
N ALA A 219 -1.03 -33.40 26.13
CA ALA A 219 -1.27 -34.00 27.43
C ALA A 219 -0.25 -35.13 27.68
N ALA A 220 0.41 -35.10 28.85
CA ALA A 220 1.28 -36.20 29.23
C ALA A 220 0.46 -37.50 29.29
N THR A 221 0.86 -38.51 28.51
CA THR A 221 0.28 -39.84 28.63
C THR A 221 0.85 -40.47 29.90
N TYR A 222 0.08 -40.43 30.97
CA TYR A 222 0.34 -41.26 32.13
C TYR A 222 -0.01 -42.69 31.75
N THR A 223 0.99 -43.55 31.57
CA THR A 223 0.75 -44.99 31.66
C THR A 223 0.44 -45.29 33.12
N PRO A 224 -0.82 -45.64 33.48
CA PRO A 224 -1.09 -46.07 34.84
C PRO A 224 -0.14 -47.23 35.13
N ARG A 225 0.64 -47.10 36.21
CA ARG A 225 1.46 -48.19 36.72
C ARG A 225 0.52 -49.40 36.86
N PRO A 226 0.90 -50.61 36.38
CA PRO A 226 0.04 -51.77 36.54
C PRO A 226 -0.35 -51.89 38.01
N SER A 227 -1.65 -51.99 38.26
CA SER A 227 -2.18 -52.27 39.59
C SER A 227 -1.64 -53.61 40.04
N ASN A 228 -0.53 -53.61 40.76
CA ASN A 228 -0.16 -54.73 41.58
C ASN A 228 -1.24 -54.80 42.66
N THR A 229 -2.23 -55.66 42.48
CA THR A 229 -3.14 -56.07 43.56
C THR A 229 -2.30 -56.63 44.68
N PHE A 230 -2.00 -55.80 45.68
CA PHE A 230 -1.42 -56.25 46.94
C PHE A 230 -2.48 -57.14 47.63
N GLN A 231 -2.22 -58.44 47.67
CA GLN A 231 -2.96 -59.35 48.55
C GLN A 231 -2.50 -59.07 49.97
N ALA A 232 -3.35 -58.44 50.78
CA ALA A 232 -3.09 -58.21 52.20
C ALA A 232 -3.07 -59.56 52.93
N SER A 233 -1.88 -60.05 53.27
CA SER A 233 -1.69 -61.19 54.17
C SER A 233 -1.70 -60.68 55.60
N THR A 234 -2.70 -61.11 56.38
CA THR A 234 -2.88 -60.74 57.78
C THR A 234 -1.71 -61.23 58.64
N GLN A 235 -0.90 -60.34 59.22
CA GLN A 235 -0.05 -60.70 60.36
C GLN A 235 0.03 -59.55 61.40
N PRO A 236 -0.22 -59.83 62.71
CA PRO A 236 -0.32 -58.80 63.73
C PRO A 236 0.92 -58.74 64.62
N THR A 237 1.77 -57.71 64.49
CA THR A 237 2.66 -57.33 65.60
C THR A 237 3.12 -55.88 65.50
N LEU A 238 2.72 -55.05 66.47
CA LEU A 238 3.18 -53.66 66.63
C LEU A 238 4.41 -53.60 67.55
N VAL A 239 5.45 -52.87 67.15
CA VAL A 239 6.60 -52.53 68.01
C VAL A 239 6.69 -51.00 68.12
N PRO A 240 6.84 -50.41 69.33
CA PRO A 240 6.88 -48.96 69.51
C PRO A 240 8.23 -48.34 69.12
N VAL A 241 8.20 -47.15 68.50
CA VAL A 241 9.37 -46.36 68.08
C VAL A 241 9.41 -45.03 68.88
N SER A 242 10.60 -44.51 69.18
CA SER A 242 10.78 -43.34 70.06
C SER A 242 10.70 -41.98 69.33
N LEU A 243 10.38 -40.91 70.08
CA LEU A 243 10.19 -39.54 69.59
C LEU A 243 11.40 -38.94 68.84
N ALA A 244 12.62 -39.39 69.18
CA ALA A 244 13.85 -38.86 68.58
C ALA A 244 14.03 -39.26 67.10
N GLN A 245 13.42 -40.36 66.66
CA GLN A 245 13.49 -40.83 65.26
C GLN A 245 12.50 -40.10 64.34
N LEU A 246 11.55 -39.34 64.89
CA LEU A 246 10.55 -38.60 64.12
C LEU A 246 11.09 -37.29 63.51
N VAL A 247 12.16 -36.72 64.09
CA VAL A 247 12.66 -35.37 63.74
C VAL A 247 13.57 -35.35 62.49
N GLN A 248 14.21 -36.47 62.13
CA GLN A 248 15.02 -36.55 60.90
C GLN A 248 14.18 -36.64 59.61
N TYR A 249 12.90 -37.01 59.69
CA TYR A 249 12.06 -37.28 58.52
C TYR A 249 11.44 -36.04 57.87
N SER A 250 11.36 -34.90 58.57
CA SER A 250 10.79 -33.66 58.00
C SER A 250 11.79 -32.83 57.18
N ALA A 251 13.09 -33.15 57.22
CA ALA A 251 14.15 -32.30 56.65
C ALA A 251 14.52 -32.61 55.19
N ASN A 252 13.98 -33.66 54.57
CA ASN A 252 14.30 -34.03 53.17
C ASN A 252 13.24 -33.64 52.13
N SER A 253 12.32 -32.72 52.46
CA SER A 253 11.31 -32.22 51.52
C SER A 253 11.79 -30.96 50.77
N SER A 254 12.65 -31.12 49.75
CA SER A 254 12.77 -30.09 48.71
C SER A 254 11.60 -30.26 47.74
N ALA A 255 10.55 -29.48 47.96
CA ALA A 255 9.31 -29.49 47.20
C ALA A 255 9.52 -29.08 45.73
N ALA A 256 9.32 -30.03 44.82
CA ALA A 256 8.66 -29.86 43.52
C ALA A 256 8.52 -31.24 42.87
N ASN A 257 7.33 -31.82 42.95
CA ASN A 257 6.92 -33.07 42.30
C ASN A 257 7.50 -34.37 42.89
N ASP A 258 7.10 -34.74 44.10
CA ASP A 258 6.85 -36.16 44.38
C ASP A 258 5.83 -36.34 45.50
N GLY A 259 4.80 -37.13 45.21
CA GLY A 259 3.82 -37.64 46.16
C GLY A 259 4.20 -39.03 46.68
N ALA A 260 5.47 -39.41 46.64
CA ALA A 260 5.97 -40.64 47.20
C ALA A 260 7.32 -40.43 47.90
N MET A 261 7.34 -40.56 49.23
CA MET A 261 8.59 -40.78 49.94
C MET A 261 9.12 -42.17 49.54
N THR A 262 10.19 -42.25 48.74
CA THR A 262 10.97 -43.49 48.63
C THR A 262 11.97 -43.50 49.77
N THR A 263 11.73 -44.35 50.78
CA THR A 263 12.64 -44.47 51.92
C THR A 263 13.72 -45.51 51.62
N GLU A 264 14.93 -45.06 51.30
CA GLU A 264 16.14 -45.91 51.34
C GLU A 264 16.60 -46.14 52.80
N ASN A 265 15.74 -46.77 53.60
CA ASN A 265 16.10 -47.32 54.90
C ASN A 265 15.76 -48.82 54.91
N PRO A 266 16.75 -49.72 55.03
CA PRO A 266 16.53 -51.17 54.95
C PRO A 266 15.67 -51.75 56.09
N GLN A 267 15.29 -50.95 57.10
CA GLN A 267 14.37 -51.36 58.16
C GLN A 267 12.88 -51.12 57.82
N PHE A 268 12.57 -50.39 56.74
CA PHE A 268 11.18 -50.07 56.33
C PHE A 268 10.96 -50.22 54.82
N SER A 269 11.43 -51.33 54.24
CA SER A 269 10.89 -51.71 52.94
C SER A 269 9.40 -51.97 53.11
N ASN A 270 8.56 -51.20 52.41
CA ASN A 270 7.12 -51.41 52.15
C ASN A 270 6.09 -50.52 52.91
N ALA A 271 6.48 -49.43 53.56
CA ALA A 271 5.48 -48.49 54.12
C ALA A 271 5.03 -47.43 53.09
N VAL A 272 3.71 -47.29 52.87
CA VAL A 272 3.10 -46.20 52.09
C VAL A 272 2.49 -45.18 53.06
N CYS A 273 2.99 -43.94 53.04
CA CYS A 273 2.48 -42.84 53.86
C CYS A 273 1.61 -41.90 53.02
N PHE A 274 0.37 -41.64 53.45
CA PHE A 274 -0.49 -40.61 52.85
C PHE A 274 -0.45 -39.33 53.70
N LEU A 275 -0.16 -38.20 53.06
CA LEU A 275 -0.21 -36.87 53.67
C LEU A 275 -1.60 -36.25 53.42
N GLY A 276 -2.40 -36.13 54.48
CA GLY A 276 -3.57 -35.25 54.52
C GLY A 276 -3.26 -33.95 55.28
N PRO A 277 -3.99 -32.86 55.04
CA PRO A 277 -3.68 -31.53 55.59
C PRO A 277 -3.83 -31.40 57.12
N ASN A 278 -4.35 -32.41 57.82
CA ASN A 278 -4.54 -32.41 59.27
C ASN A 278 -4.07 -33.75 59.86
N PHE A 279 -3.04 -33.71 60.69
CA PHE A 279 -2.31 -34.87 61.23
C PHE A 279 -3.19 -35.99 61.84
N ALA A 280 -2.92 -37.23 61.41
CA ALA A 280 -2.71 -38.40 62.27
C ALA A 280 -1.87 -39.43 61.48
N ILE A 281 -0.67 -39.74 61.96
CA ILE A 281 0.22 -40.73 61.34
C ILE A 281 -0.35 -42.12 61.66
N SER A 282 -0.94 -42.77 60.67
CA SER A 282 -1.15 -44.22 60.71
C SER A 282 -0.11 -44.87 59.80
N CYS A 283 1.05 -45.17 60.36
CA CYS A 283 1.97 -46.12 59.72
C CYS A 283 1.51 -47.52 60.15
N SER A 284 0.88 -48.28 59.25
CA SER A 284 0.82 -49.72 59.45
C SER A 284 2.11 -50.32 58.90
N GLY A 285 2.82 -51.06 59.74
CA GLY A 285 3.86 -51.97 59.26
C GLY A 285 3.21 -53.18 58.57
N ASN A 286 3.82 -53.58 57.45
CA ASN A 286 3.44 -54.63 56.48
C ASN A 286 2.28 -54.34 55.54
#